data_AF-A0A2E1SQF7-F1
#
_entry.id   AF-A0A2E1SQF7-F1
#
_cell.length_a   1.000
_cell.length_b   1.000
_cell.length_c   1.000
_cell.angle_alpha   90.00
_cell.angle_beta   90.00
_cell.angle_gamma   90.00
#
_symmetry.space_group_name_H-M   'P 1'
#
loop_
_entity.id
_entity.type
_entity.pdbx_description
1 polymer ?
#
loop_
_entity_poly.entity_id
_entity_poly.type
_entity_poly.pdbx_seq_one_letter_code
_entity_poly.pdbx_strand_id
1 'polypeptide(L)'
;MSDQVELTNPVELSVGGMSGHVLRRAIHLGMSFIPFLYFEIGNEVADAISLTLEQIVSAVIIIAVFAEAVRLRIGWTIVGQRSYEAKQVSALAWGALGVGMVLLLAPDPAYAYPLILSLSLGDPLLGELRRNEVSTNTVILAGAVGIALIWASCAYFVDTPWFFVALMGPICVASEWPRLRYIDDNATMLLIPLAVILVVDPFLGIM
;
A
#
# COMPACT_ATOMS: atom_id res chain seq x y z
N MET A 1 1.05 9.85 26.74
CA MET A 1 1.71 8.62 26.24
C MET A 1 2.22 8.95 24.86
N SER A 2 3.45 8.60 24.50
CA SER A 2 3.94 8.79 23.13
C SER A 2 3.07 7.95 22.19
N ASP A 3 2.47 8.57 21.17
CA ASP A 3 1.70 7.87 20.14
C ASP A 3 2.60 7.10 19.16
N GLN A 4 3.93 7.24 19.28
CA GLN A 4 4.93 6.52 18.49
C GLN A 4 5.26 5.14 19.09
N VAL A 5 5.29 4.12 18.23
CA VAL A 5 5.60 2.72 18.57
C VAL A 5 7.11 2.42 18.39
N GLU A 6 7.72 1.75 19.37
CA GLU A 6 9.14 1.37 19.37
C GLU A 6 9.54 0.45 18.20
N LEU A 7 10.78 0.63 17.70
CA LEU A 7 11.44 -0.23 16.72
C LEU A 7 11.62 -1.64 17.29
N THR A 8 10.82 -2.59 16.80
CA THR A 8 10.87 -4.00 17.18
C THR A 8 10.95 -4.83 15.91
N ASN A 9 11.68 -5.96 15.95
CA ASN A 9 11.88 -6.78 14.76
C ASN A 9 10.53 -7.35 14.29
N PRO A 10 10.10 -7.07 13.05
CA PRO A 10 8.82 -7.54 12.55
C PRO A 10 8.68 -9.06 12.60
N VAL A 11 9.78 -9.82 12.48
CA VAL A 11 9.77 -11.29 12.55
C VAL A 11 9.32 -11.75 13.95
N GLU A 12 9.85 -11.14 15.00
CA GLU A 12 9.57 -11.53 16.39
C GLU A 12 8.12 -11.23 16.79
N LEU A 13 7.56 -10.16 16.25
CA LEU A 13 6.18 -9.76 16.53
C LEU A 13 5.14 -10.48 15.66
N SER A 14 5.55 -11.05 14.53
CA SER A 14 4.61 -11.68 13.59
C SER A 14 4.24 -13.08 14.04
N VAL A 15 2.95 -13.39 14.00
CA VAL A 15 2.45 -14.75 14.12
C VAL A 15 3.07 -15.59 13.00
N GLY A 16 3.77 -16.66 13.37
CA GLY A 16 4.53 -17.50 12.44
C GLY A 16 6.00 -17.10 12.24
N GLY A 17 6.51 -16.07 12.92
CA GLY A 17 7.92 -15.73 12.87
C GLY A 17 8.40 -15.44 11.43
N MET A 18 9.44 -16.17 11.00
CA MET A 18 10.01 -16.00 9.65
C MET A 18 9.02 -16.40 8.54
N SER A 19 8.22 -17.44 8.72
CA SER A 19 7.25 -17.84 7.69
C SER A 19 6.13 -16.81 7.54
N GLY A 20 5.68 -16.20 8.65
CA GLY A 20 4.75 -15.08 8.63
C GLY A 20 5.35 -13.84 7.96
N HIS A 21 6.63 -13.57 8.20
CA HIS A 21 7.33 -12.48 7.52
C HIS A 21 7.42 -12.70 6.00
N VAL A 22 7.84 -13.89 5.56
CA VAL A 22 7.90 -14.25 4.13
C VAL A 22 6.52 -14.17 3.48
N LEU A 23 5.47 -14.67 4.15
CA LEU A 23 4.09 -14.59 3.65
C LEU A 23 3.66 -13.14 3.42
N ARG A 24 3.90 -12.25 4.38
CA ARG A 24 3.59 -10.82 4.22
C ARG A 24 4.33 -10.21 3.03
N ARG A 25 5.62 -10.53 2.86
CA ARG A 25 6.39 -10.05 1.70
C ARG A 25 5.83 -10.59 0.38
N ALA A 26 5.45 -11.86 0.33
CA ALA A 26 4.80 -12.44 -0.83
C ALA A 26 3.46 -11.76 -1.15
N ILE A 27 2.66 -11.43 -0.14
CA ILE A 27 1.41 -10.66 -0.32
C ILE A 27 1.72 -9.28 -0.90
N HIS A 28 2.68 -8.55 -0.33
CA HIS A 28 3.08 -7.26 -0.88
C HIS A 28 3.51 -7.35 -2.35
N LEU A 29 4.43 -8.26 -2.68
CA LEU A 29 4.86 -8.44 -4.06
C LEU A 29 3.70 -8.85 -4.98
N GLY A 30 2.79 -9.69 -4.48
CA GLY A 30 1.56 -10.08 -5.18
C GLY A 30 0.62 -8.90 -5.47
N MET A 31 0.57 -7.89 -4.59
CA MET A 31 -0.21 -6.67 -4.84
C MET A 31 0.26 -5.91 -6.09
N SER A 32 1.49 -6.13 -6.58
CA SER A 32 1.99 -5.53 -7.82
C SER A 32 1.14 -5.90 -9.05
N PHE A 33 0.41 -7.03 -8.99
CA PHE A 33 -0.48 -7.46 -10.06
C PHE A 33 -1.87 -6.83 -9.99
N ILE A 34 -2.24 -6.15 -8.90
CA ILE A 34 -3.58 -5.57 -8.75
C ILE A 34 -3.93 -4.57 -9.86
N PRO A 35 -3.06 -3.62 -10.25
CA PRO A 35 -3.38 -2.69 -11.34
C PRO A 35 -3.65 -3.44 -12.65
N PHE A 36 -2.81 -4.43 -12.98
CA PHE A 36 -3.02 -5.27 -14.16
C PHE A 36 -4.36 -6.02 -14.12
N LEU A 37 -4.68 -6.65 -12.98
CA LEU A 37 -5.96 -7.33 -12.80
C LEU A 37 -7.15 -6.36 -12.96
N TYR A 38 -7.01 -5.14 -12.46
CA TYR A 38 -8.06 -4.12 -12.54
C TYR A 38 -8.27 -3.62 -13.97
N PHE A 39 -7.21 -3.19 -14.66
CA PHE A 39 -7.33 -2.56 -15.98
C PHE A 39 -7.51 -3.54 -17.14
N GLU A 40 -6.89 -4.72 -17.07
CA GLU A 40 -6.91 -5.69 -18.18
C GLU A 40 -8.00 -6.74 -18.05
N ILE A 41 -8.33 -7.15 -16.81
CA ILE A 41 -9.24 -8.27 -16.54
C ILE A 41 -10.50 -7.82 -15.77
N GLY A 42 -10.47 -6.64 -15.16
CA GLY A 42 -11.49 -6.19 -14.22
C GLY A 42 -12.88 -6.13 -14.84
N ASN A 43 -13.00 -5.60 -16.06
CA ASN A 43 -14.29 -5.50 -16.75
C ASN A 43 -14.89 -6.87 -17.05
N GLU A 44 -14.09 -7.86 -17.48
CA GLU A 44 -14.59 -9.22 -17.74
C GLU A 44 -15.14 -9.88 -16.46
N VAL A 45 -14.46 -9.68 -15.33
CA VAL A 45 -14.90 -10.18 -14.03
C VAL A 45 -16.17 -9.47 -13.56
N ALA A 46 -16.25 -8.16 -13.78
CA ALA A 46 -17.40 -7.32 -13.44
C ALA A 46 -18.65 -7.74 -14.22
N ASP A 47 -18.51 -7.90 -15.54
CA ASP A 47 -19.57 -8.34 -16.43
C ASP A 47 -20.08 -9.75 -16.07
N ALA A 48 -19.17 -10.67 -15.71
CA ALA A 48 -19.52 -12.05 -15.34
C ALA A 48 -20.46 -12.14 -14.12
N ILE A 49 -20.45 -11.13 -13.24
CA ILE A 49 -21.34 -11.07 -12.06
C ILE A 49 -22.32 -9.89 -12.12
N SER A 50 -22.45 -9.24 -13.27
CA SER A 50 -23.37 -8.11 -13.52
C SER A 50 -23.16 -6.93 -12.55
N LEU A 51 -21.90 -6.62 -12.25
CA LEU A 51 -21.50 -5.44 -11.48
C LEU A 51 -20.62 -4.53 -12.34
N THR A 52 -20.56 -3.25 -11.98
CA THR A 52 -19.51 -2.34 -12.45
C THR A 52 -18.19 -2.61 -11.73
N LEU A 53 -17.07 -2.18 -12.30
CA LEU A 53 -15.76 -2.37 -11.69
C LEU A 53 -15.63 -1.63 -10.36
N GLU A 54 -16.23 -0.44 -10.23
CA GLU A 54 -16.28 0.36 -9.01
C GLU A 54 -17.12 -0.33 -7.93
N GLN A 55 -18.20 -1.02 -8.30
CA GLN A 55 -18.99 -1.84 -7.38
C GLN A 55 -18.19 -3.05 -6.87
N ILE A 56 -17.39 -3.69 -7.71
CA ILE A 56 -16.47 -4.75 -7.27
C ILE A 56 -15.48 -4.21 -6.24
N VAL A 57 -14.77 -3.11 -6.55
CA VAL A 57 -13.79 -2.54 -5.62
C VAL A 57 -14.47 -2.12 -4.31
N SER A 58 -15.63 -1.47 -4.39
CA SER A 58 -16.41 -1.09 -3.22
C SER A 58 -16.82 -2.30 -2.37
N ALA A 59 -17.24 -3.39 -3.02
CA ALA A 59 -17.59 -4.63 -2.33
C ALA A 59 -16.36 -5.25 -1.62
N VAL A 60 -15.19 -5.25 -2.26
CA VAL A 60 -13.93 -5.72 -1.65
C VAL A 60 -13.59 -4.90 -0.40
N ILE A 61 -13.70 -3.56 -0.45
CA ILE A 61 -13.47 -2.69 0.72
C ILE A 61 -14.48 -3.00 1.83
N ILE A 62 -15.77 -3.10 1.51
CA ILE A 62 -16.82 -3.39 2.50
C ILE A 62 -16.59 -4.75 3.16
N ILE A 63 -16.23 -5.77 2.38
CA ILE A 63 -15.90 -7.11 2.89
C ILE A 63 -14.67 -7.03 3.79
N ALA A 64 -13.61 -6.32 3.41
CA ALA A 64 -12.41 -6.15 4.21
C ALA A 64 -12.70 -5.47 5.55
N VAL A 65 -13.49 -4.37 5.54
CA VAL A 65 -13.90 -3.65 6.75
C VAL A 65 -14.77 -4.53 7.65
N PHE A 66 -15.73 -5.25 7.07
CA PHE A 66 -16.60 -6.16 7.83
C PHE A 66 -15.81 -7.32 8.45
N ALA A 67 -14.97 -7.98 7.67
CA ALA A 67 -14.11 -9.06 8.14
C ALA A 67 -13.17 -8.57 9.26
N GLU A 68 -12.63 -7.37 9.12
CA GLU A 68 -11.78 -6.73 10.12
C GLU A 68 -12.56 -6.42 11.42
N ALA A 69 -13.79 -5.92 11.32
CA ALA A 69 -14.65 -5.69 12.49
C ALA A 69 -14.94 -7.00 13.25
N VAL A 70 -15.22 -8.08 12.51
CA VAL A 70 -15.39 -9.42 13.10
C VAL A 70 -14.10 -9.90 13.75
N ARG A 71 -12.95 -9.75 13.07
CA ARG A 71 -11.63 -10.14 13.57
C ARG A 71 -11.30 -9.44 14.88
N LEU A 72 -11.53 -8.13 14.96
CA LEU A 72 -11.32 -7.33 16.18
C LEU A 72 -12.24 -7.72 17.32
N ARG A 73 -13.49 -8.08 17.03
CA ARG A 73 -14.43 -8.57 18.04
C ARG A 73 -13.98 -9.90 18.65
N ILE A 74 -13.38 -10.78 17.85
CA ILE A 74 -12.86 -12.08 18.30
C ILE A 74 -11.51 -11.91 19.00
N GLY A 75 -10.70 -10.90 18.62
CA GLY A 75 -9.40 -10.64 19.22
C GLY A 75 -8.29 -11.58 18.77
N TRP A 76 -8.42 -12.16 17.57
CA TRP A 76 -7.45 -13.07 16.98
C TRP A 76 -6.57 -12.42 15.91
N THR A 77 -5.43 -13.04 15.63
CA THR A 77 -4.50 -12.69 14.56
C THR A 77 -4.26 -13.91 13.67
N ILE A 78 -4.00 -13.67 12.38
CA ILE A 78 -3.64 -14.72 11.42
C ILE A 78 -2.12 -14.75 11.18
N VAL A 79 -1.63 -15.82 10.58
CA VAL A 79 -0.20 -15.93 10.20
C VAL A 79 0.19 -14.75 9.30
N GLY A 80 1.30 -14.10 9.62
CA GLY A 80 1.78 -12.89 8.95
C GLY A 80 1.35 -11.57 9.60
N GLN A 81 0.29 -11.57 10.43
CA GLN A 81 -0.09 -10.43 11.26
C GLN A 81 0.77 -10.32 12.51
N ARG A 82 0.88 -9.11 13.04
CA ARG A 82 1.61 -8.83 14.29
C ARG A 82 0.71 -9.07 15.49
N SER A 83 1.26 -9.54 16.60
CA SER A 83 0.50 -9.90 17.81
C SER A 83 -0.41 -8.78 18.34
N TYR A 84 0.04 -7.52 18.26
CA TYR A 84 -0.74 -6.35 18.68
C TYR A 84 -1.96 -6.07 17.78
N GLU A 85 -1.97 -6.57 16.55
CA GLU A 85 -3.10 -6.37 15.62
C GLU A 85 -4.35 -7.08 16.12
N ALA A 86 -4.28 -8.00 17.08
CA ALA A 86 -5.45 -8.55 17.77
C ALA A 86 -6.41 -7.48 18.33
N LYS A 87 -5.91 -6.27 18.61
CA LYS A 87 -6.67 -5.19 19.27
C LYS A 87 -6.80 -3.90 18.45
N GLN A 88 -6.28 -3.87 17.23
CA GLN A 88 -6.33 -2.68 16.36
C GLN A 88 -6.43 -3.07 14.89
N VAL A 89 -6.87 -2.13 14.05
CA VAL A 89 -7.06 -2.38 12.61
C VAL A 89 -5.76 -2.92 12.01
N SER A 90 -5.87 -4.04 11.29
CA SER A 90 -4.74 -4.74 10.71
C SER A 90 -4.15 -4.01 9.50
N ALA A 91 -2.84 -4.21 9.27
CA ALA A 91 -2.15 -3.74 8.07
C ALA A 91 -2.81 -4.21 6.77
N LEU A 92 -3.40 -5.40 6.79
CA LEU A 92 -4.14 -5.97 5.66
C LEU A 92 -5.40 -5.15 5.35
N ALA A 93 -6.20 -4.82 6.37
CA ALA A 93 -7.41 -4.03 6.20
C ALA A 93 -7.09 -2.59 5.74
N TRP A 94 -6.04 -1.99 6.31
CA TRP A 94 -5.54 -0.69 5.89
C TRP A 94 -5.01 -0.69 4.45
N GLY A 95 -4.28 -1.72 4.05
CA GLY A 95 -3.82 -1.91 2.67
C GLY A 95 -4.99 -2.09 1.69
N ALA A 96 -5.98 -2.93 2.04
CA ALA A 96 -7.17 -3.13 1.20
C ALA A 96 -7.97 -1.84 1.02
N LEU A 97 -8.15 -1.06 2.09
CA LEU A 97 -8.77 0.26 2.02
C LEU A 97 -7.94 1.20 1.13
N GLY A 98 -6.64 1.33 1.39
CA GLY A 98 -5.76 2.23 0.62
C GLY A 98 -5.77 1.92 -0.87
N VAL A 99 -5.59 0.65 -1.26
CA VAL A 99 -5.61 0.20 -2.66
C VAL A 99 -6.99 0.46 -3.27
N GLY A 100 -8.05 0.12 -2.56
CA GLY A 100 -9.42 0.36 -3.01
C GLY A 100 -9.71 1.85 -3.23
N MET A 101 -9.23 2.73 -2.35
CA MET A 101 -9.37 4.18 -2.53
C MET A 101 -8.61 4.70 -3.74
N VAL A 102 -7.42 4.16 -4.04
CA VAL A 102 -6.70 4.48 -5.29
C VAL A 102 -7.55 4.10 -6.51
N LEU A 103 -8.07 2.88 -6.54
CA LEU A 103 -8.85 2.38 -7.68
C LEU A 103 -10.24 3.04 -7.82
N LEU A 104 -10.76 3.68 -6.77
CA LEU A 104 -12.03 4.41 -6.82
C LEU A 104 -11.87 5.89 -7.13
N LEU A 105 -10.80 6.52 -6.61
CA LEU A 105 -10.61 7.97 -6.71
C LEU A 105 -9.63 8.38 -7.81
N ALA A 106 -8.75 7.46 -8.21
CA ALA A 106 -7.83 7.66 -9.32
C ALA A 106 -7.76 6.42 -10.24
N PRO A 107 -8.88 6.05 -10.88
CA PRO A 107 -8.99 4.87 -11.75
C PRO A 107 -8.29 5.06 -13.11
N ASP A 108 -7.12 5.68 -13.13
CA ASP A 108 -6.30 5.88 -14.32
C ASP A 108 -4.98 5.10 -14.20
N PRO A 109 -4.53 4.35 -15.24
CA PRO A 109 -3.29 3.61 -15.20
C PRO A 109 -2.07 4.46 -14.82
N ALA A 110 -2.01 5.72 -15.28
CA ALA A 110 -0.93 6.65 -15.02
C ALA A 110 -0.77 7.00 -13.53
N TYR A 111 -1.81 6.78 -12.71
CA TYR A 111 -1.81 7.03 -11.27
C TYR A 111 -1.89 5.75 -10.45
N ALA A 112 -2.78 4.84 -10.78
CA ALA A 112 -3.02 3.63 -10.00
C ALA A 112 -1.80 2.69 -9.98
N TYR A 113 -1.14 2.49 -11.13
CA TYR A 113 0.07 1.67 -11.21
C TYR A 113 1.19 2.19 -10.28
N PRO A 114 1.70 3.42 -10.44
CA PRO A 114 2.82 3.87 -9.62
C PRO A 114 2.48 3.95 -8.13
N LEU A 115 1.23 4.27 -7.76
CA LEU A 115 0.79 4.26 -6.36
C LEU A 115 0.84 2.85 -5.75
N ILE A 116 0.18 1.88 -6.39
CA ILE A 116 0.12 0.50 -5.89
C ILE A 116 1.48 -0.19 -5.97
N LEU A 117 2.30 0.10 -6.99
CA LEU A 117 3.68 -0.38 -7.08
C LEU A 117 4.58 0.20 -5.99
N SER A 118 4.39 1.47 -5.61
CA SER A 118 5.12 2.08 -4.49
C SER A 118 4.83 1.37 -3.17
N LEU A 119 3.59 0.98 -2.90
CA LEU A 119 3.26 0.16 -1.73
C LEU A 119 3.81 -1.27 -1.83
N SER A 120 3.57 -1.94 -2.95
CA SER A 120 3.88 -3.37 -3.11
C SER A 120 5.38 -3.67 -3.20
N LEU A 121 6.19 -2.74 -3.71
CA LEU A 121 7.63 -2.90 -3.88
C LEU A 121 8.43 -1.97 -2.96
N GLY A 122 7.98 -0.73 -2.78
CA GLY A 122 8.66 0.28 -1.97
C GLY A 122 8.62 -0.03 -0.48
N ASP A 123 7.47 -0.44 0.07
CA ASP A 123 7.39 -0.85 1.49
C ASP A 123 8.30 -2.04 1.81
N PRO A 124 8.29 -3.16 1.04
CA PRO A 124 9.27 -4.22 1.23
C PRO A 124 10.71 -3.73 1.20
N LEU A 125 11.08 -2.91 0.22
CA LEU A 125 12.43 -2.36 0.14
C LEU A 125 12.82 -1.61 1.43
N LEU A 126 11.98 -0.67 1.87
CA LEU A 126 12.22 0.12 3.08
C LEU A 126 12.30 -0.77 4.33
N GLY A 127 11.36 -1.70 4.48
CA GLY A 127 11.32 -2.61 5.61
C GLY A 127 12.50 -3.58 5.65
N GLU A 128 12.97 -4.08 4.51
CA GLU A 128 14.15 -4.96 4.44
C GLU A 128 15.44 -4.20 4.75
N LEU A 129 15.61 -2.97 4.23
CA LEU A 129 16.77 -2.14 4.57
C LEU A 129 16.83 -1.86 6.08
N ARG A 130 15.70 -1.49 6.69
CA ARG A 130 15.60 -1.27 8.14
C ARG A 130 15.88 -2.54 8.94
N ARG A 131 15.40 -3.71 8.49
CA ARG A 131 15.65 -5.00 9.17
C ARG A 131 17.13 -5.38 9.16
N ASN A 132 17.86 -5.01 8.10
CA ASN A 132 19.31 -5.25 7.97
C ASN A 132 20.15 -4.14 8.63
N GLU A 133 19.56 -3.34 9.54
CA GLU A 133 20.24 -2.30 10.32
C GLU A 133 20.96 -1.24 9.45
N VAL A 134 20.47 -1.03 8.22
CA VAL A 134 21.00 0.00 7.32
C VAL A 134 20.70 1.38 7.92
N SER A 135 21.67 2.29 7.81
CA SER A 135 21.55 3.64 8.38
C SER A 135 20.32 4.39 7.85
N THR A 136 19.65 5.19 8.71
CA THR A 136 18.44 5.94 8.34
C THR A 136 18.63 6.79 7.08
N ASN A 137 19.77 7.46 6.93
CA ASN A 137 20.07 8.27 5.75
C ASN A 137 20.12 7.42 4.47
N THR A 138 20.72 6.23 4.56
CA THR A 138 20.76 5.29 3.44
C THR A 138 19.39 4.71 3.14
N VAL A 139 18.57 4.39 4.14
CA VAL A 139 17.18 3.94 3.95
C VAL A 139 16.37 5.01 3.21
N ILE A 140 16.45 6.27 3.64
CA ILE A 140 15.73 7.39 3.00
C ILE A 140 16.17 7.55 1.54
N LEU A 141 17.48 7.57 1.29
CA LEU A 141 18.02 7.75 -0.06
C LEU A 141 17.65 6.57 -0.98
N ALA A 142 17.90 5.34 -0.52
CA ALA A 142 17.62 4.14 -1.31
C ALA A 142 16.12 3.95 -1.55
N GLY A 143 15.27 4.25 -0.56
CA GLY A 143 13.83 4.25 -0.69
C GLY A 143 13.34 5.30 -1.69
N ALA A 144 13.83 6.54 -1.59
CA ALA A 144 13.42 7.61 -2.51
C ALA A 144 13.85 7.31 -3.94
N VAL A 145 15.06 6.79 -4.15
CA VAL A 145 15.54 6.35 -5.47
C VAL A 145 14.74 5.16 -5.99
N GLY A 146 14.50 4.14 -5.16
CA GLY A 146 13.73 2.96 -5.54
C GLY A 146 12.31 3.32 -5.98
N ILE A 147 11.65 4.20 -5.23
CA ILE A 147 10.32 4.71 -5.58
C ILE A 147 10.38 5.57 -6.84
N ALA A 148 11.36 6.48 -6.97
CA ALA A 148 11.52 7.25 -8.21
C ALA A 148 11.72 6.36 -9.44
N LEU A 149 12.43 5.23 -9.32
CA LEU A 149 12.58 4.26 -10.40
C LEU A 149 11.25 3.55 -10.76
N ILE A 150 10.41 3.25 -9.76
CA ILE A 150 9.06 2.72 -10.00
C ILE A 150 8.25 3.74 -10.80
N TRP A 151 8.21 5.00 -10.35
CA TRP A 151 7.48 6.06 -11.02
C TRP A 151 8.03 6.36 -12.42
N ALA A 152 9.34 6.34 -12.62
CA ALA A 152 9.97 6.51 -13.93
C ALA A 152 9.63 5.35 -14.87
N SER A 153 9.53 4.13 -14.35
CA SER A 153 9.08 2.98 -15.13
C SER A 153 7.63 3.17 -15.56
N CYS A 154 6.74 3.59 -14.65
CA CYS A 154 5.35 3.90 -15.00
C CYS A 154 5.23 5.08 -15.97
N ALA A 155 6.10 6.09 -15.87
CA ALA A 155 6.15 7.19 -16.82
C ALA A 155 6.48 6.75 -18.24
N TYR A 156 7.21 5.64 -18.38
CA TYR A 156 7.54 5.06 -19.67
C TYR A 156 6.47 4.08 -20.18
N PHE A 157 5.85 3.28 -19.31
CA PHE A 157 4.95 2.19 -19.71
C PHE A 157 3.46 2.53 -19.68
N VAL A 158 3.04 3.45 -18.81
CA VAL A 158 1.62 3.82 -18.59
C VAL A 158 1.43 5.33 -18.55
N ASP A 159 2.33 6.07 -19.21
CA ASP A 159 2.25 7.52 -19.42
C ASP A 159 2.09 8.38 -18.14
N THR A 160 2.57 7.88 -16.99
CA THR A 160 2.67 8.70 -15.76
C THR A 160 3.46 9.98 -16.01
N PRO A 161 2.98 11.16 -15.58
CA PRO A 161 3.74 12.39 -15.75
C PRO A 161 5.12 12.35 -15.08
N TRP A 162 6.15 12.68 -15.85
CA TRP A 162 7.54 12.75 -15.38
C TRP A 162 7.74 13.68 -14.17
N PHE A 163 6.87 14.68 -14.01
CA PHE A 163 6.85 15.55 -12.83
C PHE A 163 6.73 14.75 -11.51
N PHE A 164 5.91 13.70 -11.48
CA PHE A 164 5.72 12.91 -10.27
C PHE A 164 6.92 12.04 -9.90
N VAL A 165 7.80 11.73 -10.84
CA VAL A 165 9.01 10.90 -10.60
C VAL A 165 9.90 11.52 -9.53
N ALA A 166 10.15 12.83 -9.61
CA ALA A 166 10.97 13.54 -8.63
C ALA A 166 10.23 13.78 -7.30
N LEU A 167 8.90 13.95 -7.38
CA LEU A 167 8.07 14.35 -6.24
C LEU A 167 7.74 13.16 -5.31
N MET A 168 7.44 12.00 -5.89
CA MET A 168 6.81 10.90 -5.15
C MET A 168 7.80 10.08 -4.34
N GLY A 169 9.07 10.00 -4.74
CA GLY A 169 10.11 9.34 -3.95
C GLY A 169 10.18 9.87 -2.51
N PRO A 170 10.42 11.17 -2.29
CA PRO A 170 10.42 11.78 -0.97
C PRO A 170 9.08 11.65 -0.23
N ILE A 171 7.95 11.84 -0.92
CA ILE A 171 6.62 11.80 -0.30
C ILE A 171 6.28 10.40 0.22
N CYS A 172 6.49 9.36 -0.57
CA CYS A 172 6.20 8.00 -0.15
C CYS A 172 7.11 7.56 1.01
N VAL A 173 8.41 7.89 0.98
CA VAL A 173 9.33 7.64 2.11
C VAL A 173 8.89 8.40 3.36
N ALA A 174 8.49 9.67 3.23
CA ALA A 174 7.99 10.44 4.36
C ALA A 174 6.68 9.86 4.92
N SER A 175 5.83 9.30 4.06
CA SER A 175 4.55 8.68 4.42
C SER A 175 4.71 7.37 5.21
N GLU A 176 5.84 6.67 5.05
CA GLU A 176 6.21 5.47 5.81
C GLU A 176 6.79 5.79 7.20
N TRP A 177 7.16 7.05 7.46
CA TRP A 177 7.76 7.45 8.74
C TRP A 177 6.78 7.57 9.92
N PRO A 178 5.58 8.19 9.80
CA PRO A 178 4.69 8.34 10.94
C PRO A 178 4.21 6.98 11.45
N ARG A 179 4.67 6.60 12.64
CA ARG A 179 4.20 5.40 13.34
C ARG A 179 2.99 5.73 14.17
N LEU A 180 1.84 5.78 13.50
CA LEU A 180 0.58 6.05 14.17
C LEU A 180 0.06 4.76 14.79
N ARG A 181 -0.43 4.86 16.03
CA ARG A 181 -0.99 3.69 16.74
C ARG A 181 -2.17 3.05 16.00
N TYR A 182 -2.97 3.85 15.29
CA TYR A 182 -4.24 3.41 14.73
C TYR A 182 -4.26 3.30 13.21
N ILE A 183 -3.28 3.87 12.52
CA ILE A 183 -3.18 3.87 11.05
C ILE A 183 -1.85 3.21 10.69
N ASP A 184 -1.92 2.18 9.86
CA ASP A 184 -0.76 1.43 9.38
C ASP A 184 -0.08 2.14 8.21
N ASP A 185 1.21 1.88 8.03
CA ASP A 185 2.04 2.45 6.96
C ASP A 185 1.53 2.07 5.56
N ASN A 186 0.88 0.92 5.40
CA ASN A 186 0.22 0.55 4.15
C ASN A 186 -0.82 1.58 3.70
N ALA A 187 -1.59 2.14 4.64
CA ALA A 187 -2.57 3.16 4.33
C ALA A 187 -1.90 4.50 4.05
N THR A 188 -0.92 4.93 4.86
CA THR A 188 -0.28 6.24 4.66
C THR A 188 0.52 6.29 3.36
N MET A 189 1.22 5.21 2.99
CA MET A 189 1.98 5.09 1.74
C MET A 189 1.12 5.07 0.47
N LEU A 190 -0.21 4.95 0.61
CA LEU A 190 -1.14 5.11 -0.51
C LEU A 190 -1.95 6.40 -0.41
N LEU A 191 -2.61 6.65 0.72
CA LEU A 191 -3.55 7.74 0.88
C LEU A 191 -2.88 9.12 0.83
N ILE A 192 -1.65 9.25 1.34
CA ILE A 192 -0.92 10.54 1.28
C ILE A 192 -0.48 10.83 -0.16
N PRO A 193 0.22 9.94 -0.88
CA PRO A 193 0.54 10.15 -2.29
C PRO A 193 -0.71 10.32 -3.19
N LEU A 194 -1.79 9.58 -2.92
CA LEU A 194 -3.06 9.73 -3.62
C LEU A 194 -3.62 11.14 -3.42
N ALA A 195 -3.63 11.66 -2.18
CA ALA A 195 -4.09 13.02 -1.92
C ALA A 195 -3.27 14.06 -2.70
N VAL A 196 -1.96 13.85 -2.86
CA VAL A 196 -1.11 14.71 -3.68
C VAL A 196 -1.52 14.65 -5.16
N ILE A 197 -1.79 13.45 -5.70
CA ILE A 197 -2.33 13.31 -7.06
C ILE A 197 -3.64 14.07 -7.20
N LEU A 198 -4.62 13.86 -6.31
CA LEU A 198 -5.93 14.51 -6.41
C LEU A 198 -5.84 16.04 -6.35
N VAL A 199 -4.86 16.60 -5.65
CA VAL A 199 -4.62 18.05 -5.58
C VAL A 199 -3.93 18.59 -6.84
N VAL A 200 -3.05 17.81 -7.45
CA VAL A 200 -2.25 18.22 -8.62
C VAL A 200 -2.98 17.95 -9.93
N ASP A 201 -3.78 16.89 -9.99
CA ASP A 201 -4.46 16.43 -11.20
C ASP A 201 -5.33 17.50 -11.89
N PRO A 202 -6.06 18.40 -11.20
CA PRO A 202 -6.80 19.48 -11.86
C PRO A 202 -5.95 20.41 -12.76
N PHE A 203 -4.63 20.43 -12.59
CA PHE A 203 -3.70 21.17 -13.43
C PHE A 203 -3.13 20.34 -14.60
N LEU A 204 -3.23 19.02 -14.53
CA LEU A 204 -2.71 18.06 -15.51
C LEU A 204 -3.82 17.52 -16.43
N GLY A 205 -5.03 17.34 -15.90
CA GLY A 205 -6.21 16.87 -16.64
C GLY A 205 -6.06 15.44 -17.17
N ILE A 206 -5.56 14.53 -16.33
CA ILE A 206 -5.38 13.12 -16.71
C ILE A 206 -6.65 12.33 -16.44
N MET A 207 -7.30 12.58 -15.30
CA MET A 207 -8.60 12.00 -14.95
C MET A 207 -9.79 12.84 -15.41
#